data_AF-A0A6P4YP24-F1
#
_entry.id   AF-A0A6P4YP24-F1
#
_cell.length_a   1.000
_cell.length_b   1.000
_cell.length_c   1.000
_cell.angle_alpha   90.00
_cell.angle_beta   90.00
_cell.angle_gamma   90.00
#
_symmetry.space_group_name_H-M   'P 1'
#
loop_
_entity.id
_entity.type
_entity.pdbx_description
1 polymer ?
#
loop_
_entity_poly.entity_id
_entity_poly.type
_entity_poly.pdbx_seq_one_letter_code
_entity_poly.pdbx_strand_id
1 'polypeptide(L)'
;MASGEDHQYEDLDNPSVKTGQGQSQANTESNTNTTATAMTTGQDQTGQGQSQTNTESSTNTTAIVLASGHGQTGQGQSQANTESNTSTTATVMASGHDQAGQGQPRANTESNTNTTAIVMASDNQTGQGQSQANTESNTNTTATVMTTGHDQTGQGQSQANTEINTNTTATVMASRHYQTGQGQSQANTESNTTPKATVMASGDDQTGQGQSQAVTESLDVGNLLYGTGQIVSQINSVYKTGTVMTSGQDQTGQGQS
;
A
#
# COMPACT_ATOMS: atom_id res chain seq x y z
N MET A 1 6.46 71.07 -5.78
CA MET A 1 7.00 69.79 -5.30
C MET A 1 5.99 69.18 -4.34
N ALA A 2 5.34 68.10 -4.76
CA ALA A 2 4.67 67.15 -3.88
C ALA A 2 4.51 65.86 -4.69
N SER A 3 5.16 64.81 -4.21
CA SER A 3 5.15 63.43 -4.72
C SER A 3 3.75 62.84 -4.55
N GLY A 4 3.21 62.19 -5.58
CA GLY A 4 2.05 61.32 -5.50
C GLY A 4 2.48 59.90 -5.82
N GLU A 5 2.81 59.14 -4.78
CA GLU A 5 3.12 57.72 -4.84
C GLU A 5 1.82 56.94 -5.06
N ASP A 6 1.55 56.59 -6.33
CA ASP A 6 0.48 55.66 -6.68
C ASP A 6 0.91 54.24 -6.28
N HIS A 7 0.55 53.86 -5.05
CA HIS A 7 0.58 52.49 -4.58
C HIS A 7 -0.51 51.70 -5.29
N GLN A 8 -0.13 51.02 -6.38
CA GLN A 8 -0.91 49.91 -6.91
C GLN A 8 -0.88 48.78 -5.87
N TYR A 9 -2.01 48.54 -5.20
CA TYR A 9 -2.21 47.30 -4.45
C TYR A 9 -2.31 46.17 -5.48
N GLU A 10 -1.27 45.36 -5.60
CA GLU A 10 -1.42 44.07 -6.26
C GLU A 10 -2.40 43.24 -5.43
N ASP A 11 -3.51 42.87 -6.07
CA ASP A 11 -4.48 41.90 -5.56
C ASP A 11 -3.78 40.54 -5.45
N LEU A 12 -3.29 40.23 -4.24
CA LEU A 12 -2.59 38.99 -3.92
C LEU A 12 -3.55 37.79 -3.74
N ASP A 13 -4.84 37.96 -4.00
CA ASP A 13 -5.86 36.90 -3.94
C ASP A 13 -6.18 36.32 -5.33
N ASN A 14 -5.17 36.08 -6.15
CA ASN A 14 -5.30 35.13 -7.25
C ASN A 14 -4.58 33.82 -6.87
N PRO A 15 -5.27 32.85 -6.21
CA PRO A 15 -4.79 31.48 -6.22
C PRO A 15 -4.91 31.02 -7.68
N SER A 16 -3.84 31.23 -8.44
CA SER A 16 -3.57 30.47 -9.64
C SER A 16 -3.57 29.01 -9.20
N VAL A 17 -4.75 28.38 -9.31
CA VAL A 17 -4.88 26.93 -9.24
C VAL A 17 -3.96 26.47 -10.35
N LYS A 18 -2.79 25.95 -9.98
CA LYS A 18 -1.87 25.28 -10.89
C LYS A 18 -2.59 24.04 -11.42
N THR A 19 -3.49 24.25 -12.36
CA THR A 19 -4.22 23.22 -13.12
C THR A 19 -3.30 22.74 -14.24
N GLY A 20 -2.11 22.28 -13.88
CA GLY A 20 -1.06 21.93 -14.82
C GLY A 20 -0.43 20.59 -14.48
N GLN A 21 -0.10 19.81 -15.52
CA GLN A 21 0.68 18.58 -15.45
C GLN A 21 1.91 18.77 -14.54
N GLY A 22 1.99 17.94 -13.49
CA GLY A 22 3.10 17.94 -12.53
C GLY A 22 3.93 16.68 -12.71
N GLN A 23 5.26 16.82 -12.77
CA GLN A 23 6.17 15.69 -12.67
C GLN A 23 7.14 15.97 -11.54
N SER A 24 7.20 15.06 -10.57
CA SER A 24 8.13 15.11 -9.44
C SER A 24 9.02 13.89 -9.49
N GLN A 25 10.33 14.11 -9.58
CA GLN A 25 11.32 13.05 -9.46
C GLN A 25 12.29 13.39 -8.33
N ALA A 26 12.46 12.47 -7.39
CA ALA A 26 13.42 12.62 -6.31
C ALA A 26 14.24 11.33 -6.15
N ASN A 27 15.56 11.48 -6.09
CA ASN A 27 16.49 10.38 -5.89
C ASN A 27 17.33 10.65 -4.64
N THR A 28 17.64 9.61 -3.87
CA THR A 28 18.58 9.70 -2.75
C THR A 28 19.41 8.44 -2.67
N GLU A 29 20.73 8.61 -2.61
CA GLU A 29 21.69 7.52 -2.48
C GLU A 29 22.48 7.73 -1.19
N SER A 30 22.70 6.66 -0.43
CA SER A 30 23.52 6.70 0.79
C SER A 30 24.49 5.53 0.84
N ASN A 31 25.79 5.84 0.85
CA ASN A 31 26.86 4.87 0.99
C ASN A 31 27.70 5.19 2.23
N THR A 32 27.58 4.39 3.29
CA THR A 32 28.30 4.63 4.55
C THR A 32 28.75 3.33 5.20
N ASN A 33 29.81 3.35 6.00
CA ASN A 33 30.27 2.14 6.69
C ASN A 33 29.48 1.83 7.97
N THR A 34 28.84 2.83 8.57
CA THR A 34 28.24 2.67 9.91
C THR A 34 26.72 2.75 9.82
N THR A 35 26.15 3.95 9.77
CA THR A 35 24.70 4.15 9.78
C THR A 35 24.29 5.02 8.62
N ALA A 36 23.37 4.51 7.80
CA ALA A 36 22.72 5.28 6.75
C ALA A 36 21.25 5.52 7.11
N THR A 37 20.80 6.73 6.82
CA THR A 37 19.38 7.09 6.79
C THR A 37 19.12 7.77 5.45
N ALA A 38 18.45 7.08 4.56
CA ALA A 38 18.09 7.57 3.24
C ALA A 38 16.57 7.70 3.17
N MET A 39 16.08 8.92 2.98
CA MET A 39 14.65 9.21 2.94
C MET A 39 14.36 10.08 1.72
N THR A 40 13.41 9.65 0.91
CA THR A 40 13.00 10.37 -0.29
C THR A 40 11.49 10.45 -0.35
N THR A 41 10.98 11.65 -0.60
CA THR A 41 9.55 11.90 -0.74
C THR A 41 9.29 12.70 -2.00
N GLY A 42 8.38 12.22 -2.83
CA GLY A 42 7.92 12.84 -4.06
C GLY A 42 6.45 13.13 -3.91
N GLN A 43 6.04 14.34 -4.27
CA GLN A 43 4.64 14.74 -4.20
C GLN A 43 4.31 15.55 -5.45
N ASP A 44 3.24 15.14 -6.12
CA ASP A 44 2.65 15.93 -7.20
C ASP A 44 1.35 16.58 -6.79
N GLN A 45 1.20 17.84 -7.19
CA GLN A 45 0.01 18.64 -6.92
C GLN A 45 -0.80 18.82 -8.21
N THR A 46 -1.98 18.20 -8.21
CA THR A 46 -3.16 18.47 -9.05
C THR A 46 -3.07 18.25 -10.57
N GLY A 47 -3.92 17.38 -11.12
CA GLY A 47 -4.17 17.24 -12.56
C GLY A 47 -3.77 15.88 -13.15
N GLN A 48 -2.81 15.88 -14.08
CA GLN A 48 -2.14 14.66 -14.55
C GLN A 48 -0.73 14.67 -13.95
N GLY A 49 -0.50 13.87 -12.90
CA GLY A 49 0.71 13.92 -12.08
C GLY A 49 1.52 12.63 -12.16
N GLN A 50 2.85 12.71 -12.28
CA GLN A 50 3.76 11.57 -12.19
C GLN A 50 4.85 11.78 -11.13
N SER A 51 4.70 11.12 -9.99
CA SER A 51 5.63 11.22 -8.86
C SER A 51 6.49 9.96 -8.81
N GLN A 52 7.80 10.10 -8.95
CA GLN A 52 8.75 9.01 -8.83
C GLN A 52 9.77 9.31 -7.73
N THR A 53 9.93 8.37 -6.82
CA THR A 53 10.97 8.39 -5.80
C THR A 53 11.83 7.15 -5.86
N ASN A 54 13.14 7.34 -5.86
CA ASN A 54 14.10 6.25 -5.76
C ASN A 54 15.03 6.51 -4.57
N THR A 55 15.16 5.50 -3.70
CA THR A 55 16.07 5.57 -2.56
C THR A 55 16.96 4.35 -2.53
N GLU A 56 18.26 4.56 -2.58
CA GLU A 56 19.26 3.50 -2.56
C GLU A 56 20.16 3.65 -1.34
N SER A 57 20.48 2.54 -0.68
CA SER A 57 21.43 2.54 0.43
C SER A 57 22.34 1.32 0.40
N SER A 58 23.64 1.56 0.51
CA SER A 58 24.64 0.53 0.78
C SER A 58 25.34 0.84 2.11
N THR A 59 25.27 -0.07 3.08
CA THR A 59 25.86 0.15 4.41
C THR A 59 26.30 -1.11 5.13
N ASN A 60 27.42 -1.10 5.87
CA ASN A 60 27.86 -2.32 6.56
C ASN A 60 27.06 -2.61 7.84
N THR A 61 26.71 -1.59 8.62
CA THR A 61 26.05 -1.82 9.92
C THR A 61 24.54 -1.66 9.79
N THR A 62 24.03 -0.42 9.85
CA THR A 62 22.58 -0.18 9.95
C THR A 62 22.09 0.74 8.84
N ALA A 63 21.04 0.31 8.14
CA ALA A 63 20.37 1.14 7.15
C ALA A 63 18.89 1.35 7.51
N ILE A 64 18.43 2.60 7.39
CA ILE A 64 17.01 2.96 7.37
C ILE A 64 16.77 3.61 6.01
N VAL A 65 15.94 2.98 5.18
CA VAL A 65 15.71 3.39 3.79
C VAL A 65 14.22 3.55 3.57
N LEU A 66 13.79 4.75 3.18
CA LEU A 66 12.37 5.12 3.06
C LEU A 66 12.14 5.87 1.74
N ALA A 67 11.25 5.36 0.89
CA ALA A 67 10.74 6.08 -0.27
C ALA A 67 9.22 6.26 -0.17
N SER A 68 8.72 7.45 -0.49
CA SER A 68 7.29 7.70 -0.60
C SER A 68 6.96 8.55 -1.82
N GLY A 69 6.12 8.02 -2.70
CA GLY A 69 5.54 8.74 -3.84
C GLY A 69 4.07 9.04 -3.59
N HIS A 70 3.64 10.27 -3.90
CA HIS A 70 2.25 10.71 -3.67
C HIS A 70 1.63 11.43 -4.87
N GLY A 71 0.51 10.89 -5.38
CA GLY A 71 -0.33 11.51 -6.40
C GLY A 71 -1.66 12.03 -5.82
N GLN A 72 -1.98 13.32 -6.01
CA GLN A 72 -3.11 13.95 -5.30
C GLN A 72 -4.48 13.97 -6.00
N THR A 73 -4.59 14.25 -7.31
CA THR A 73 -5.93 14.31 -7.96
C THR A 73 -5.83 14.15 -9.47
N GLY A 74 -6.74 13.36 -10.06
CA GLY A 74 -6.95 13.24 -11.51
C GLY A 74 -6.45 11.91 -12.09
N GLN A 75 -5.54 11.95 -13.08
CA GLN A 75 -4.82 10.77 -13.54
C GLN A 75 -3.42 10.80 -12.91
N GLY A 76 -3.24 10.07 -11.82
CA GLY A 76 -2.01 10.06 -11.03
C GLY A 76 -1.21 8.77 -11.25
N GLN A 77 0.11 8.89 -11.29
CA GLN A 77 1.02 7.74 -11.16
C GLN A 77 2.03 8.07 -10.07
N SER A 78 1.96 7.38 -8.93
CA SER A 78 2.99 7.45 -7.89
C SER A 78 3.84 6.18 -7.91
N GLN A 79 5.16 6.35 -7.90
CA GLN A 79 6.11 5.25 -7.81
C GLN A 79 7.12 5.54 -6.70
N ALA A 80 7.24 4.60 -5.77
CA ALA A 80 8.28 4.56 -4.76
C ALA A 80 9.11 3.30 -4.92
N ASN A 81 10.41 3.47 -5.15
CA ASN A 81 11.36 2.37 -5.24
C ASN A 81 12.39 2.52 -4.13
N THR A 82 12.70 1.42 -3.46
CA THR A 82 13.75 1.38 -2.45
C THR A 82 14.63 0.17 -2.64
N GLU A 83 15.94 0.40 -2.71
CA GLU A 83 16.95 -0.65 -2.74
C GLU A 83 17.88 -0.51 -1.53
N SER A 84 18.14 -1.62 -0.83
CA SER A 84 19.06 -1.64 0.30
C SER A 84 19.98 -2.85 0.25
N ASN A 85 21.29 -2.59 0.32
CA ASN A 85 22.32 -3.59 0.54
C ASN A 85 23.00 -3.35 1.88
N THR A 86 22.70 -4.17 2.88
CA THR A 86 23.16 -3.96 4.25
C THR A 86 23.77 -5.19 4.89
N SER A 87 24.97 -5.11 5.46
CA SER A 87 25.56 -6.32 6.06
C SER A 87 24.91 -6.72 7.39
N THR A 88 24.50 -5.79 8.24
CA THR A 88 23.92 -6.16 9.56
C THR A 88 22.41 -6.01 9.57
N THR A 89 21.88 -4.79 9.74
CA THR A 89 20.45 -4.57 9.98
C THR A 89 19.88 -3.55 9.01
N ALA A 90 18.83 -3.94 8.27
CA ALA A 90 18.11 -3.05 7.37
C ALA A 90 16.65 -2.88 7.81
N THR A 91 16.17 -1.65 7.72
CA THR A 91 14.73 -1.33 7.68
C THR A 91 14.46 -0.59 6.38
N VAL A 92 13.66 -1.20 5.50
CA VAL A 92 13.46 -0.74 4.13
C VAL A 92 11.97 -0.60 3.88
N MET A 93 11.51 0.60 3.49
CA MET A 93 10.10 0.83 3.19
C MET A 93 9.88 1.64 1.92
N ALA A 94 8.97 1.17 1.07
CA ALA A 94 8.44 1.95 -0.05
C ALA A 94 6.93 2.13 0.09
N SER A 95 6.45 3.35 -0.17
CA SER A 95 5.01 3.65 -0.18
C SER A 95 4.58 4.43 -1.41
N GLY A 96 3.66 3.86 -2.21
CA GLY A 96 2.96 4.58 -3.29
C GLY A 96 1.55 4.94 -2.85
N HIS A 97 1.08 6.16 -3.10
CA HIS A 97 -0.27 6.54 -2.72
C HIS A 97 -0.91 7.52 -3.70
N ASP A 98 -2.07 7.13 -4.26
CA ASP A 98 -2.89 7.94 -5.17
C ASP A 98 -4.27 8.25 -4.56
N GLN A 99 -4.58 9.54 -4.36
CA GLN A 99 -5.71 9.99 -3.53
C GLN A 99 -7.07 10.09 -4.22
N ALA A 100 -7.14 10.29 -5.54
CA ALA A 100 -8.42 10.45 -6.23
C ALA A 100 -8.29 10.35 -7.76
N GLY A 101 -9.13 9.54 -8.39
CA GLY A 101 -9.35 9.54 -9.84
C GLY A 101 -8.95 8.22 -10.51
N GLN A 102 -8.12 8.28 -11.55
CA GLN A 102 -7.48 7.12 -12.18
C GLN A 102 -6.04 7.02 -11.72
N GLY A 103 -5.76 6.14 -10.75
CA GLY A 103 -4.43 5.99 -10.13
C GLY A 103 -3.69 4.76 -10.62
N GLN A 104 -2.36 4.79 -10.54
CA GLN A 104 -1.53 3.59 -10.63
C GLN A 104 -0.37 3.69 -9.63
N PRO A 105 -0.65 3.59 -8.31
CA PRO A 105 0.39 3.63 -7.31
C PRO A 105 1.23 2.36 -7.39
N ARG A 106 2.54 2.52 -7.24
CA ARG A 106 3.52 1.43 -7.22
C ARG A 106 4.50 1.62 -6.06
N ALA A 107 4.67 0.57 -5.27
CA ALA A 107 5.68 0.51 -4.23
C ALA A 107 6.56 -0.72 -4.46
N ASN A 108 7.85 -0.53 -4.72
CA ASN A 108 8.81 -1.60 -4.89
C ASN A 108 9.89 -1.52 -3.82
N THR A 109 10.18 -2.65 -3.19
CA THR A 109 11.26 -2.74 -2.22
C THR A 109 12.13 -3.94 -2.51
N GLU A 110 13.43 -3.70 -2.66
CA GLU A 110 14.46 -4.72 -2.77
C GLU A 110 15.42 -4.59 -1.59
N SER A 111 15.65 -5.69 -0.88
CA SER A 111 16.56 -5.71 0.27
C SER A 111 17.46 -6.93 0.24
N ASN A 112 18.76 -6.70 0.25
CA ASN A 112 19.80 -7.70 0.46
C ASN A 112 20.46 -7.44 1.82
N THR A 113 20.23 -8.32 2.79
CA THR A 113 20.72 -8.13 4.16
C THR A 113 21.31 -9.38 4.78
N ASN A 114 22.53 -9.38 5.32
CA ASN A 114 23.06 -10.64 5.87
C ASN A 114 22.40 -11.04 7.20
N THR A 115 22.14 -10.10 8.10
CA THR A 115 21.62 -10.46 9.43
C THR A 115 20.12 -10.28 9.52
N THR A 116 19.63 -9.06 9.73
CA THR A 116 18.22 -8.82 10.04
C THR A 116 17.61 -7.80 9.10
N ALA A 117 16.55 -8.18 8.40
CA ALA A 117 15.80 -7.28 7.52
C ALA A 117 14.36 -7.10 8.00
N ILE A 118 13.91 -5.85 8.00
CA ILE A 118 12.50 -5.48 8.03
C ILE A 118 12.20 -4.80 6.69
N VAL A 119 11.33 -5.39 5.89
CA VAL A 119 11.06 -4.93 4.52
C VAL A 119 9.57 -4.72 4.35
N MET A 120 9.17 -3.52 3.92
CA MET A 120 7.77 -3.14 3.76
C MET A 120 7.52 -2.48 2.43
N ALA A 121 6.63 -3.02 1.62
CA ALA A 121 6.07 -2.28 0.48
C ALA A 121 4.57 -2.13 0.69
N SER A 122 4.09 -0.89 0.63
CA SER A 122 2.67 -0.61 0.73
C SER A 122 2.24 0.30 -0.38
N ASP A 123 1.09 0.01 -0.97
CA ASP A 123 0.47 0.97 -1.85
C ASP A 123 -1.02 1.10 -1.61
N ASN A 124 -1.52 2.28 -1.97
CA ASN A 124 -2.89 2.64 -1.68
C ASN A 124 -3.48 3.50 -2.79
N GLN A 125 -4.71 3.20 -3.17
CA GLN A 125 -5.44 3.97 -4.17
C GLN A 125 -6.88 4.26 -3.76
N THR A 126 -7.32 5.48 -4.05
CA THR A 126 -8.73 5.88 -3.99
C THR A 126 -9.23 6.24 -5.39
N GLY A 127 -10.17 5.45 -5.93
CA GLY A 127 -10.74 5.65 -7.26
C GLY A 127 -10.59 4.43 -8.17
N GLN A 128 -10.62 4.65 -9.48
CA GLN A 128 -10.40 3.58 -10.46
C GLN A 128 -8.91 3.40 -10.73
N GLY A 129 -8.42 2.18 -10.94
CA GLY A 129 -6.99 2.03 -11.26
C GLY A 129 -6.35 0.70 -10.85
N GLN A 130 -5.02 0.70 -10.81
CA GLN A 130 -4.22 -0.48 -10.52
C GLN A 130 -3.15 -0.19 -9.47
N SER A 131 -3.24 -0.84 -8.32
CA SER A 131 -2.25 -0.80 -7.25
C SER A 131 -1.31 -2.02 -7.35
N GLN A 132 0.01 -1.77 -7.27
CA GLN A 132 1.02 -2.82 -7.13
C GLN A 132 2.03 -2.51 -6.02
N ALA A 133 2.07 -3.37 -5.01
CA ALA A 133 3.16 -3.46 -4.04
C ALA A 133 4.00 -4.71 -4.30
N ASN A 134 5.31 -4.54 -4.47
CA ASN A 134 6.25 -5.64 -4.67
C ASN A 134 7.36 -5.58 -3.62
N THR A 135 7.73 -6.75 -3.09
CA THR A 135 8.86 -6.89 -2.19
C THR A 135 9.71 -8.08 -2.56
N GLU A 136 10.99 -7.83 -2.76
CA GLU A 136 12.03 -8.85 -2.87
C GLU A 136 12.98 -8.73 -1.68
N SER A 137 13.15 -9.82 -0.93
CA SER A 137 14.05 -9.84 0.22
C SER A 137 14.95 -11.06 0.20
N ASN A 138 16.26 -10.81 0.17
CA ASN A 138 17.30 -11.80 0.36
C ASN A 138 17.98 -11.57 1.70
N THR A 139 17.74 -12.46 2.66
CA THR A 139 18.23 -12.30 4.04
C THR A 139 18.84 -13.57 4.61
N ASN A 140 20.11 -13.58 5.06
CA ASN A 140 20.69 -14.85 5.53
C ASN A 140 20.10 -15.30 6.89
N THR A 141 19.85 -14.38 7.83
CA THR A 141 19.39 -14.77 9.17
C THR A 141 17.88 -14.58 9.34
N THR A 142 17.44 -13.36 9.62
CA THR A 142 16.05 -13.10 10.02
C THR A 142 15.40 -12.06 9.13
N ALA A 143 14.34 -12.44 8.42
CA ALA A 143 13.52 -11.53 7.61
C ALA A 143 12.14 -11.36 8.22
N THR A 144 11.68 -10.11 8.30
CA THR A 144 10.26 -9.76 8.46
C THR A 144 9.85 -8.94 7.25
N VAL A 145 8.92 -9.46 6.46
CA VAL A 145 8.53 -8.87 5.18
C VAL A 145 7.02 -8.68 5.15
N MET A 146 6.59 -7.46 4.82
CA MET A 146 5.19 -7.12 4.67
C MET A 146 4.95 -6.44 3.33
N THR A 147 4.06 -7.00 2.53
CA THR A 147 3.65 -6.42 1.25
C THR A 147 2.15 -6.23 1.27
N THR A 148 1.69 -5.00 1.10
CA THR A 148 0.27 -4.68 1.22
C THR A 148 -0.21 -3.83 0.05
N GLY A 149 -1.25 -4.30 -0.63
CA GLY A 149 -1.99 -3.50 -1.60
C GLY A 149 -3.37 -3.13 -1.11
N HIS A 150 -3.69 -1.84 -1.12
CA HIS A 150 -4.97 -1.32 -0.62
C HIS A 150 -5.72 -0.52 -1.70
N ASP A 151 -6.98 -0.88 -1.92
CA ASP A 151 -7.87 -0.16 -2.84
C ASP A 151 -9.11 0.26 -2.06
N GLN A 152 -9.25 1.57 -1.88
CA GLN A 152 -10.22 2.14 -0.95
C GLN A 152 -11.65 2.18 -1.53
N THR A 153 -11.79 2.62 -2.78
CA THR A 153 -13.10 2.88 -3.41
C THR A 153 -13.03 2.75 -4.93
N GLY A 154 -13.98 2.05 -5.59
CA GLY A 154 -14.16 2.13 -7.06
C GLY A 154 -14.03 0.81 -7.85
N GLN A 155 -13.54 0.90 -9.08
CA GLN A 155 -13.17 -0.27 -9.91
C GLN A 155 -11.65 -0.39 -9.97
N GLY A 156 -11.08 -1.37 -9.26
CA GLY A 156 -9.64 -1.46 -9.03
C GLY A 156 -9.07 -2.86 -9.13
N GLN A 157 -7.79 -2.96 -9.48
CA GLN A 157 -7.02 -4.20 -9.39
C GLN A 157 -5.82 -3.98 -8.50
N SER A 158 -5.64 -4.86 -7.51
CA SER A 158 -4.56 -4.74 -6.53
C SER A 158 -3.70 -5.98 -6.55
N GLN A 159 -2.39 -5.78 -6.60
CA GLN A 159 -1.40 -6.85 -6.54
C GLN A 159 -0.43 -6.60 -5.41
N ALA A 160 -0.24 -7.62 -4.57
CA ALA A 160 0.81 -7.66 -3.55
C ALA A 160 1.69 -8.88 -3.85
N ASN A 161 2.91 -8.66 -4.32
CA ASN A 161 3.84 -9.75 -4.61
C ASN A 161 5.03 -9.72 -3.65
N THR A 162 5.32 -10.87 -3.07
CA THR A 162 6.38 -11.02 -2.09
C THR A 162 7.25 -12.20 -2.48
N GLU A 163 8.51 -11.94 -2.76
CA GLU A 163 9.52 -12.96 -3.03
C GLU A 163 10.59 -12.90 -1.93
N ILE A 164 10.80 -14.03 -1.25
CA ILE A 164 11.69 -14.07 -0.10
C ILE A 164 12.61 -15.28 -0.19
N ASN A 165 13.89 -14.98 -0.08
CA ASN A 165 14.94 -15.96 0.12
C ASN A 165 15.55 -15.73 1.50
N THR A 166 15.36 -16.68 2.43
CA THR A 166 15.88 -16.55 3.79
C THR A 166 16.47 -17.83 4.34
N ASN A 167 17.74 -17.81 4.77
CA ASN A 167 18.43 -19.05 5.17
C ASN A 167 18.13 -19.52 6.61
N THR A 168 17.43 -18.74 7.44
CA THR A 168 17.12 -19.17 8.83
C THR A 168 15.67 -18.97 9.24
N THR A 169 15.17 -17.73 9.31
CA THR A 169 13.81 -17.46 9.81
C THR A 169 13.17 -16.32 9.05
N ALA A 170 12.02 -16.61 8.44
CA ALA A 170 11.21 -15.61 7.75
C ALA A 170 9.81 -15.50 8.38
N THR A 171 9.36 -14.27 8.58
CA THR A 171 7.95 -13.95 8.80
C THR A 171 7.48 -13.10 7.63
N VAL A 172 6.44 -13.55 6.95
CA VAL A 172 5.98 -12.97 5.70
C VAL A 172 4.49 -12.70 5.79
N MET A 173 4.09 -11.46 5.50
CA MET A 173 2.70 -11.06 5.43
C MET A 173 2.43 -10.39 4.09
N ALA A 174 1.68 -11.06 3.22
CA ALA A 174 1.12 -10.47 2.02
C ALA A 174 -0.38 -10.25 2.23
N SER A 175 -0.81 -9.00 2.29
CA SER A 175 -2.23 -8.69 2.53
C SER A 175 -2.80 -7.78 1.47
N ARG A 176 -4.08 -7.95 1.17
CA ARG A 176 -4.85 -6.96 0.44
C ARG A 176 -6.16 -6.67 1.11
N HIS A 177 -6.55 -5.42 0.98
CA HIS A 177 -7.77 -4.93 1.56
C HIS A 177 -8.59 -4.19 0.49
N TYR A 178 -9.81 -4.67 0.27
CA TYR A 178 -10.79 -4.00 -0.56
C TYR A 178 -11.89 -3.42 0.31
N GLN A 179 -11.98 -2.09 0.31
CA GLN A 179 -12.94 -1.39 1.17
C GLN A 179 -14.32 -1.25 0.54
N THR A 180 -14.46 -0.79 -0.71
CA THR A 180 -15.77 -0.61 -1.40
C THR A 180 -15.65 -0.67 -2.94
N GLY A 181 -16.50 -1.45 -3.64
CA GLY A 181 -16.59 -1.43 -5.13
C GLY A 181 -16.59 -2.78 -5.85
N GLN A 182 -16.19 -2.81 -7.13
CA GLN A 182 -15.95 -4.02 -7.94
C GLN A 182 -14.46 -4.10 -8.28
N GLY A 183 -13.72 -5.08 -7.74
CA GLY A 183 -12.27 -5.16 -7.94
C GLY A 183 -11.70 -6.57 -7.93
N GLN A 184 -10.47 -6.73 -8.42
CA GLN A 184 -9.78 -8.02 -8.47
C GLN A 184 -8.41 -7.95 -7.80
N SER A 185 -8.28 -8.77 -6.77
CA SER A 185 -7.17 -8.73 -5.83
C SER A 185 -6.32 -9.99 -5.98
N GLN A 186 -5.00 -9.88 -6.14
CA GLN A 186 -4.05 -11.01 -6.09
C GLN A 186 -2.86 -10.82 -5.12
N ALA A 187 -2.58 -11.83 -4.29
CA ALA A 187 -1.45 -11.86 -3.34
C ALA A 187 -0.66 -13.06 -3.72
N ASN A 188 0.59 -12.84 -4.08
CA ASN A 188 1.49 -13.93 -4.39
C ASN A 188 2.63 -13.85 -3.40
N THR A 189 2.86 -14.95 -2.69
CA THR A 189 4.03 -15.08 -1.83
C THR A 189 4.81 -16.31 -2.25
N GLU A 190 6.03 -16.09 -2.71
CA GLU A 190 7.00 -17.14 -2.93
C GLU A 190 8.06 -17.06 -1.83
N SER A 191 8.23 -18.15 -1.09
CA SER A 191 9.21 -18.20 -0.01
C SER A 191 10.11 -19.42 -0.14
N ASN A 192 11.38 -19.16 -0.35
CA ASN A 192 12.47 -20.10 -0.16
C ASN A 192 13.11 -19.84 1.21
N THR A 193 12.56 -20.50 2.24
CA THR A 193 13.09 -20.41 3.60
C THR A 193 13.44 -21.79 4.12
N THR A 194 14.65 -21.94 4.66
CA THR A 194 15.06 -23.12 5.41
C THR A 194 15.48 -22.69 6.81
N PRO A 195 15.15 -23.38 7.91
CA PRO A 195 14.20 -24.48 8.04
C PRO A 195 12.77 -24.04 8.44
N LYS A 196 12.54 -22.75 8.71
CA LYS A 196 11.27 -22.26 9.29
C LYS A 196 10.81 -20.92 8.72
N ALA A 197 9.74 -20.94 7.93
CA ALA A 197 8.96 -19.76 7.58
C ALA A 197 7.58 -19.75 8.23
N THR A 198 7.10 -18.54 8.53
CA THR A 198 5.68 -18.25 8.76
C THR A 198 5.21 -17.34 7.65
N VAL A 199 4.32 -17.83 6.79
CA VAL A 199 3.77 -17.06 5.67
C VAL A 199 2.26 -16.90 5.85
N MET A 200 1.80 -15.65 5.83
CA MET A 200 0.40 -15.27 5.91
C MET A 200 0.04 -14.51 4.64
N ALA A 201 -0.89 -15.06 3.87
CA ALA A 201 -1.46 -14.39 2.71
C ALA A 201 -2.98 -14.20 2.91
N SER A 202 -3.46 -12.96 2.85
CA SER A 202 -4.88 -12.61 3.06
C SER A 202 -5.42 -11.69 1.97
N GLY A 203 -6.69 -11.88 1.61
CA GLY A 203 -7.45 -10.95 0.79
C GLY A 203 -8.83 -10.77 1.40
N ASP A 204 -9.09 -9.59 1.96
CA ASP A 204 -10.34 -9.26 2.64
C ASP A 204 -11.18 -8.27 1.81
N ASP A 205 -12.37 -8.71 1.38
CA ASP A 205 -13.34 -7.90 0.64
C ASP A 205 -14.52 -7.57 1.56
N GLN A 206 -14.53 -6.38 2.15
CA GLN A 206 -15.46 -6.11 3.24
C GLN A 206 -16.85 -5.60 2.82
N THR A 207 -17.03 -5.06 1.60
CA THR A 207 -18.36 -4.50 1.22
C THR A 207 -18.75 -4.54 -0.28
N GLY A 208 -17.98 -5.20 -1.16
CA GLY A 208 -18.17 -5.16 -2.64
C GLY A 208 -18.35 -6.52 -3.34
N GLN A 209 -18.59 -6.53 -4.66
CA GLN A 209 -18.61 -7.76 -5.50
C GLN A 209 -17.19 -8.17 -5.95
N GLY A 210 -16.17 -7.89 -5.13
CA GLY A 210 -14.77 -8.14 -5.47
C GLY A 210 -14.41 -9.63 -5.47
N GLN A 211 -13.35 -9.97 -6.20
CA GLN A 211 -12.72 -11.30 -6.16
C GLN A 211 -11.32 -11.18 -5.56
N SER A 212 -11.06 -11.93 -4.51
CA SER A 212 -9.76 -11.97 -3.83
C SER A 212 -9.12 -13.36 -3.92
N GLN A 213 -7.86 -13.41 -4.36
CA GLN A 213 -7.05 -14.62 -4.44
C GLN A 213 -5.73 -14.45 -3.68
N ALA A 214 -5.37 -15.44 -2.87
CA ALA A 214 -4.08 -15.50 -2.20
C ALA A 214 -3.39 -16.81 -2.59
N VAL A 215 -2.19 -16.71 -3.15
CA VAL A 215 -1.34 -17.81 -3.58
C VAL A 215 -0.08 -17.77 -2.73
N THR A 216 0.29 -18.93 -2.18
CA THR A 216 1.52 -19.07 -1.42
C THR A 216 2.23 -20.33 -1.87
N GLU A 217 3.46 -20.17 -2.33
CA GLU A 217 4.35 -21.26 -2.73
C GLU A 217 5.56 -21.31 -1.79
N SER A 218 5.91 -22.51 -1.35
CA SER A 218 7.10 -22.70 -0.55
C SER A 218 7.74 -24.07 -0.75
N LEU A 219 9.08 -24.09 -0.80
CA LEU A 219 9.89 -25.22 -1.22
C LEU A 219 10.36 -26.14 -0.05
N ASP A 220 10.04 -25.84 1.22
CA ASP A 220 10.52 -26.63 2.38
C ASP A 220 9.40 -27.32 3.20
N VAL A 221 9.75 -28.49 3.78
CA VAL A 221 8.88 -29.54 4.34
C VAL A 221 8.31 -29.18 5.74
N GLY A 222 8.77 -28.09 6.36
CA GLY A 222 8.44 -27.69 7.73
C GLY A 222 7.49 -26.49 7.91
N ASN A 223 6.87 -26.00 6.84
CA ASN A 223 6.15 -24.72 6.88
C ASN A 223 4.73 -24.82 7.47
N LEU A 224 4.47 -23.98 8.47
CA LEU A 224 3.10 -23.68 8.94
C LEU A 224 2.50 -22.61 8.03
N LEU A 225 1.77 -23.06 7.01
CA LEU A 225 0.99 -22.18 6.14
C LEU A 225 -0.37 -21.89 6.79
N TYR A 226 -0.64 -20.62 7.10
CA TYR A 226 -1.98 -20.17 7.47
C TYR A 226 -2.58 -19.36 6.31
N GLY A 227 -3.11 -20.07 5.32
CA GLY A 227 -3.89 -19.46 4.24
C GLY A 227 -5.36 -19.37 4.64
N THR A 228 -5.88 -18.17 4.86
CA THR A 228 -7.33 -17.93 4.82
C THR A 228 -7.73 -17.87 3.35
N GLY A 229 -7.96 -19.04 2.74
CA GLY A 229 -8.47 -19.15 1.37
C GLY A 229 -9.82 -18.44 1.22
N GLN A 230 -10.12 -17.99 -0.01
CA GLN A 230 -11.32 -17.27 -0.45
C GLN A 230 -12.42 -17.20 0.62
N ILE A 231 -12.59 -16.04 1.26
CA ILE A 231 -13.93 -15.69 1.73
C ILE A 231 -14.70 -15.38 0.44
N VAL A 232 -15.24 -16.43 -0.21
CA VAL A 232 -16.47 -16.24 -0.96
C VAL A 232 -17.40 -15.67 0.09
N SER A 233 -17.63 -14.36 0.04
CA SER A 233 -18.72 -13.73 0.73
C SER A 233 -19.97 -14.33 0.11
N GLN A 234 -20.35 -15.53 0.56
CA GLN A 234 -21.75 -15.87 0.63
C GLN A 234 -22.30 -14.78 1.53
N ILE A 235 -22.83 -13.74 0.88
CA ILE A 235 -23.90 -12.94 1.43
C ILE A 235 -25.03 -13.93 1.65
N ASN A 236 -24.92 -14.68 2.74
CA ASN A 236 -26.02 -15.39 3.32
C ASN A 236 -26.85 -14.27 3.94
N SER A 237 -27.98 -14.00 3.31
CA SER A 237 -29.03 -13.12 3.80
C SER A 237 -29.58 -13.68 5.12
N VAL A 238 -28.82 -13.53 6.20
CA VAL A 238 -29.19 -13.98 7.55
C VAL A 238 -29.13 -12.79 8.50
N TYR A 239 -29.83 -11.72 8.13
CA TYR A 239 -30.67 -11.00 9.08
C TYR A 239 -32.11 -11.43 8.84
N LYS A 240 -32.40 -12.70 9.14
CA LYS A 240 -33.74 -13.15 9.46
C LYS A 240 -33.77 -13.52 10.94
N THR A 241 -33.66 -12.53 11.81
CA THR A 241 -34.05 -12.69 13.21
C THR A 241 -35.58 -12.59 13.26
N GLY A 242 -36.23 -13.71 12.96
CA GLY A 242 -37.63 -13.89 13.26
C GLY A 242 -37.79 -14.29 14.72
N THR A 243 -38.29 -13.38 15.55
CA THR A 243 -39.10 -13.77 16.71
C THR A 243 -40.54 -13.39 16.37
N VAL A 244 -41.29 -14.38 15.88
CA VAL A 244 -42.75 -14.32 15.89
C VAL A 244 -43.16 -14.48 17.35
N MET A 245 -43.62 -13.39 17.97
CA MET A 245 -44.65 -13.48 19.00
C MET A 245 -45.95 -13.00 18.38
N THR A 246 -46.85 -13.95 18.17
CA THR A 246 -48.25 -13.71 17.84
C THR A 246 -48.99 -13.18 19.08
N SER A 247 -49.71 -12.07 18.95
CA SER A 247 -51.10 -11.94 19.43
C SER A 247 -51.61 -10.50 19.27
N GLY A 248 -52.80 -10.35 18.69
CA GLY A 248 -53.69 -9.23 18.98
C GLY A 248 -54.01 -8.33 17.78
N GLN A 249 -55.09 -8.65 17.08
CA GLN A 249 -55.88 -7.66 16.36
C GLN A 249 -56.39 -6.60 17.34
N ASP A 250 -56.43 -5.33 16.93
CA ASP A 250 -57.73 -4.65 16.80
C ASP A 250 -57.65 -3.38 15.96
N GLN A 251 -58.74 -3.17 15.21
CA GLN A 251 -59.02 -2.01 14.39
C GLN A 251 -59.58 -0.86 15.25
N THR A 252 -59.58 0.33 14.63
CA THR A 252 -60.45 1.50 14.89
C THR A 252 -60.04 2.49 15.98
N GLY A 253 -60.21 3.78 15.67
CA GLY A 253 -60.34 4.83 16.67
C GLY A 253 -59.68 6.16 16.32
N GLN A 254 -60.46 7.06 15.74
CA GLN A 254 -60.16 8.48 15.58
C GLN A 254 -59.92 9.18 16.93
N GLY A 255 -59.21 10.30 16.91
CA GLY A 255 -59.17 11.23 18.05
C GLY A 255 -58.37 12.48 17.73
N GLN A 256 -59.04 13.47 17.15
CA GLN A 256 -58.59 14.86 17.18
C GLN A 256 -58.48 15.33 18.63
N SER A 257 -57.47 16.14 18.95
CA SER A 257 -57.68 17.46 19.53
C SER A 257 -56.47 18.35 19.37
#